data_AF-A0A0C9YT67-F1
#
_entry.id   AF-A0A0C9YT67-F1
#
_cell.length_a   1.000
_cell.length_b   1.000
_cell.length_c   1.000
_cell.angle_alpha   90.00
_cell.angle_beta   90.00
_cell.angle_gamma   90.00
#
_symmetry.space_group_name_H-M   'P 1'
#
loop_
_entity.id
_entity.type
_entity.pdbx_description
1 polymer ?
#
loop_
_entity_poly.entity_id
_entity_poly.type
_entity_poly.pdbx_seq_one_letter_code
_entity_poly.pdbx_strand_id
1 'polypeptide(L)'
;MPRWHGLNHFDEALSVSYTDGQKFEDLSKVVVFACHDTLLPAEKEGYLLLRSFELHTTHMLAAGQEALATFNTLMQKFSEKTENTKKNWNFPKNHMRAHAFDDIEAKGVTRNFSTKPNEKMHGPLKEKYQRHTNFKNVADQILDIDHLELVLEFIHCRITNYDTYISNEEIIGDDDTEQEDFFHVKLGSKTKHPLTLEAVEQRSITDKAFIRFRAKLNEFLNRYFTVVGKPLPGGKPVWFPPNAEITEYKYIKVNFKSVVDWCQYTDHLWCNPNFHGCSRYDCVLIKTQQQDIFG
;
A
#
# COMPACT_ATOMS: atom_id res chain seq x y z
N MET A 1 -0.46 -15.36 9.94
CA MET A 1 -0.28 -14.48 8.76
C MET A 1 0.26 -13.13 9.23
N PRO A 2 1.06 -12.41 8.41
CA PRO A 2 1.52 -11.07 8.76
C PRO A 2 0.34 -10.12 8.99
N ARG A 3 0.45 -9.26 10.01
CA ARG A 3 -0.57 -8.27 10.40
C ARG A 3 -0.18 -6.89 9.88
N TRP A 4 -0.26 -6.72 8.56
CA TRP A 4 0.12 -5.47 7.91
C TRP A 4 -1.01 -4.44 7.97
N HIS A 5 -0.61 -3.19 8.19
CA HIS A 5 -1.53 -2.07 8.25
C HIS A 5 -2.32 -1.93 6.94
N GLY A 6 -3.62 -1.68 7.05
CA GLY A 6 -4.52 -1.48 5.90
C GLY A 6 -5.01 -2.77 5.25
N LEU A 7 -4.67 -3.94 5.77
CA LEU A 7 -5.20 -5.23 5.34
C LEU A 7 -6.03 -5.88 6.45
N ASN A 8 -7.04 -6.65 6.04
CA ASN A 8 -7.75 -7.52 6.98
C ASN A 8 -6.80 -8.54 7.63
N HIS A 9 -6.96 -8.76 8.94
CA HIS A 9 -6.20 -9.76 9.68
C HIS A 9 -6.96 -11.08 9.72
N PHE A 10 -6.34 -12.14 9.20
CA PHE A 10 -6.92 -13.47 9.13
C PHE A 10 -6.26 -14.42 10.13
N ASP A 11 -7.07 -15.00 11.02
CA ASP A 11 -6.63 -16.11 11.88
C ASP A 11 -6.60 -17.43 11.08
N GLU A 12 -7.56 -17.63 10.16
CA GLU A 12 -7.64 -18.80 9.27
C GLU A 12 -7.88 -18.40 7.81
N ALA A 13 -6.85 -18.48 6.97
CA ALA A 13 -6.88 -18.06 5.57
C ALA A 13 -7.97 -18.71 4.69
N LEU A 14 -8.38 -19.93 5.01
CA LEU A 14 -9.23 -20.78 4.15
C LEU A 14 -10.60 -21.09 4.79
N SER A 15 -10.98 -20.43 5.88
CA SER A 15 -12.29 -20.66 6.47
C SER A 15 -13.40 -20.16 5.54
N VAL A 16 -14.47 -20.94 5.41
CA VAL A 16 -15.50 -20.79 4.35
C VAL A 16 -16.41 -19.56 4.56
N SER A 17 -16.18 -18.76 5.61
CA SER A 17 -17.05 -17.65 6.01
C SER A 17 -16.75 -16.31 5.32
N TYR A 18 -15.82 -16.25 4.38
CA TYR A 18 -15.51 -15.02 3.65
C TYR A 18 -16.56 -14.74 2.58
N THR A 19 -17.49 -13.84 2.87
CA THR A 19 -18.53 -13.36 1.93
C THR A 19 -18.21 -12.01 1.28
N ASP A 20 -17.06 -11.41 1.57
CA ASP A 20 -16.70 -10.07 1.10
C ASP A 20 -15.51 -10.09 0.14
N GLY A 21 -15.68 -9.43 -1.02
CA GLY A 21 -14.66 -9.30 -2.05
C GLY A 21 -13.40 -8.58 -1.57
N GLN A 22 -13.52 -7.60 -0.65
CA GLN A 22 -12.36 -6.92 -0.09
C GLN A 22 -11.48 -7.88 0.73
N LYS A 23 -12.11 -8.82 1.46
CA LYS A 23 -11.38 -9.83 2.23
C LYS A 23 -10.63 -10.80 1.32
N PHE A 24 -11.20 -11.21 0.18
CA PHE A 24 -10.49 -12.03 -0.80
C PHE A 24 -9.32 -11.27 -1.44
N GLU A 25 -9.49 -9.98 -1.74
CA GLU A 25 -8.42 -9.13 -2.25
C GLU A 25 -7.27 -9.02 -1.25
N ASP A 26 -7.56 -8.70 0.01
CA ASP A 26 -6.55 -8.58 1.06
C ASP A 26 -5.88 -9.92 1.35
N LEU A 27 -6.64 -11.02 1.37
CA LEU A 27 -6.11 -12.36 1.50
C LEU A 27 -5.15 -12.69 0.35
N SER A 28 -5.47 -12.31 -0.89
CA SER A 28 -4.60 -12.54 -2.05
C SER A 28 -3.25 -11.84 -1.92
N LYS A 29 -3.22 -10.61 -1.38
CA LYS A 29 -1.99 -9.84 -1.10
C LYS A 29 -1.13 -10.54 -0.03
N VAL A 30 -1.76 -11.07 1.02
CA VAL A 30 -1.07 -11.75 2.13
C VAL A 30 -0.55 -13.13 1.73
N VAL A 31 -1.36 -13.90 0.99
CA VAL A 31 -0.99 -15.26 0.55
C VAL A 31 0.20 -15.22 -0.39
N VAL A 32 0.29 -14.24 -1.29
CA VAL A 32 1.44 -14.03 -2.16
C VAL A 32 2.75 -13.94 -1.37
N PHE A 33 2.76 -13.17 -0.28
CA PHE A 33 3.93 -13.10 0.59
C PHE A 33 4.19 -14.41 1.34
N ALA A 34 3.15 -15.04 1.88
CA ALA A 34 3.28 -16.31 2.60
C ALA A 34 3.79 -17.46 1.72
N CYS A 35 3.50 -17.42 0.42
CA CYS A 35 3.96 -18.40 -0.56
C CYS A 35 5.35 -18.09 -1.13
N HIS A 36 5.94 -16.92 -0.84
CA HIS A 36 7.26 -16.55 -1.37
C HIS A 36 8.33 -17.60 -1.05
N ASP A 37 8.36 -18.11 0.18
CA ASP A 37 9.35 -19.09 0.63
C ASP A 37 9.07 -20.51 0.09
N THR A 38 7.86 -20.76 -0.40
CA THR A 38 7.51 -22.03 -1.04
C THR A 38 7.90 -22.07 -2.52
N LEU A 39 8.17 -20.90 -3.12
CA LEU A 39 8.63 -20.80 -4.50
C LEU A 39 10.16 -20.95 -4.53
N LEU A 40 10.62 -22.11 -4.97
CA LEU A 40 12.06 -22.34 -5.12
C LEU A 40 12.59 -21.51 -6.30
N PRO A 41 13.84 -20.98 -6.25
CA PRO A 41 14.44 -20.21 -7.34
C PRO A 41 14.50 -20.94 -8.70
N ALA A 42 14.37 -22.27 -8.68
CA ALA A 42 14.32 -23.11 -9.87
C ALA A 42 12.96 -23.06 -10.60
N GLU A 43 11.88 -22.68 -9.91
CA GLU A 43 10.51 -22.65 -10.41
C GLU A 43 10.19 -21.26 -11.00
N LYS A 44 10.70 -21.00 -12.20
CA LYS A 44 10.51 -19.74 -12.94
C LYS A 44 9.04 -19.41 -13.17
N GLU A 45 8.19 -20.43 -13.21
CA GLU A 45 6.75 -20.39 -13.45
C GLU A 45 6.00 -19.75 -12.28
N GLY A 46 6.43 -20.00 -11.02
CA GLY A 46 5.84 -19.38 -9.84
C GLY A 46 6.08 -17.87 -9.76
N TYR A 47 7.27 -17.43 -10.18
CA TYR A 47 7.60 -16.01 -10.27
C TYR A 47 6.87 -15.28 -11.42
N LEU A 48 6.47 -16.00 -12.48
CA LEU A 48 5.61 -15.44 -13.53
C LEU A 48 4.21 -15.10 -13.00
N LEU A 49 3.67 -15.90 -12.08
CA LEU A 49 2.40 -15.61 -11.41
C LEU A 49 2.50 -14.35 -10.54
N LEU A 50 3.62 -14.14 -9.85
CA LEU A 50 3.86 -12.94 -9.03
C LEU A 50 3.96 -11.65 -9.87
N ARG A 51 4.49 -11.74 -11.09
CA ARG A 51 4.54 -10.62 -12.05
C ARG A 51 3.18 -10.25 -12.66
N SER A 52 2.15 -11.09 -12.50
CA SER A 52 0.85 -10.83 -13.12
C SER A 52 0.02 -9.74 -12.42
N PHE A 53 0.43 -9.27 -11.25
CA PHE A 53 -0.23 -8.20 -10.48
C PHE A 53 0.22 -6.78 -10.84
N GLU A 54 0.82 -6.61 -12.01
CA GLU A 54 1.48 -5.37 -12.38
C GLU A 54 0.57 -4.54 -13.31
N LEU A 55 0.35 -3.26 -12.95
CA LEU A 55 -0.38 -2.28 -13.76
C LEU A 55 0.13 -2.29 -15.20
N HIS A 56 -0.77 -2.13 -16.19
CA HIS A 56 -0.40 -2.09 -17.60
C HIS A 56 0.67 -1.01 -17.88
N THR A 57 1.93 -1.43 -17.93
CA THR A 57 3.03 -0.58 -18.39
C THR A 57 3.02 -0.50 -19.91
N THR A 58 3.71 0.47 -20.48
CA THR A 58 3.84 0.63 -21.94
C THR A 58 4.30 -0.66 -22.63
N HIS A 59 5.17 -1.43 -21.98
CA HIS A 59 5.62 -2.73 -22.47
C HIS A 59 4.49 -3.78 -22.48
N MET A 60 3.63 -3.81 -21.46
CA MET A 60 2.48 -4.72 -21.43
C MET A 60 1.40 -4.33 -22.44
N LEU A 61 1.20 -3.03 -22.70
CA LEU A 61 0.31 -2.58 -23.78
C LEU A 61 0.81 -3.05 -25.14
N ALA A 62 2.12 -2.91 -25.40
CA ALA A 62 2.74 -3.41 -26.64
C ALA A 62 2.60 -4.94 -26.78
N ALA A 63 2.89 -5.70 -25.72
CA ALA A 63 2.71 -7.15 -25.73
C ALA A 63 1.23 -7.56 -25.91
N GLY A 64 0.31 -6.81 -25.32
CA GLY A 64 -1.12 -7.00 -25.48
C GLY A 64 -1.60 -6.73 -26.91
N GLN A 65 -1.10 -5.67 -27.54
CA GLN A 65 -1.35 -5.35 -28.95
C GLN A 65 -0.84 -6.47 -29.88
N GLU A 66 0.35 -7.02 -29.62
CA GLU A 66 0.90 -8.15 -30.39
C GLU A 66 0.06 -9.42 -30.24
N ALA A 67 -0.37 -9.73 -29.00
CA ALA A 67 -1.27 -10.85 -28.73
C ALA A 67 -2.63 -10.68 -29.43
N LEU A 68 -3.17 -9.46 -29.44
CA LEU A 68 -4.42 -9.13 -30.13
C LEU A 68 -4.28 -9.27 -31.65
N ALA A 69 -3.16 -8.82 -32.24
CA ALA A 69 -2.89 -8.99 -33.66
C ALA A 69 -2.85 -10.49 -34.05
N THR A 70 -2.20 -11.31 -33.22
CA THR A 70 -2.17 -12.77 -33.39
C THR A 70 -3.58 -13.37 -33.30
N PHE A 71 -4.36 -12.97 -32.29
CA PHE A 71 -5.74 -13.41 -32.12
C PHE A 71 -6.62 -13.05 -33.33
N ASN A 72 -6.54 -11.80 -33.82
CA ASN A 72 -7.30 -11.35 -34.99
C ASN A 72 -6.95 -12.18 -36.24
N THR A 73 -5.67 -12.47 -36.44
CA THR A 73 -5.20 -13.32 -37.55
C THR A 73 -5.76 -14.74 -37.45
N LEU A 74 -5.76 -15.33 -36.25
CA LEU A 74 -6.32 -16.67 -36.01
C LEU A 74 -7.84 -16.68 -36.18
N MET A 75 -8.53 -15.64 -35.71
CA MET A 75 -9.97 -15.50 -35.86
C MET A 75 -10.38 -15.36 -37.33
N GLN A 76 -9.59 -14.65 -38.14
CA GLN A 76 -9.83 -14.57 -39.58
C GLN A 76 -9.72 -15.95 -40.24
N LYS A 77 -8.64 -16.69 -39.98
CA LYS A 77 -8.46 -18.08 -40.47
C LYS A 77 -9.58 -19.01 -39.98
N PHE A 78 -10.06 -18.84 -38.75
CA PHE A 78 -11.16 -19.61 -38.21
C PHE A 78 -12.50 -19.25 -38.89
N SER A 79 -12.71 -17.97 -39.20
CA SER A 79 -13.91 -17.51 -39.90
C SER A 79 -13.98 -18.08 -41.32
N GLU A 80 -12.86 -18.12 -42.03
CA GLU A 80 -12.75 -18.75 -43.36
C GLU A 80 -13.09 -20.24 -43.30
N LYS A 81 -12.59 -20.95 -42.28
CA LYS A 81 -12.88 -22.39 -42.10
C LYS A 81 -14.31 -22.69 -41.65
N THR A 82 -15.02 -21.70 -41.10
CA THR A 82 -16.39 -21.86 -40.57
C THR A 82 -17.43 -21.13 -41.42
N GLU A 83 -17.07 -20.73 -42.65
CA GLU A 83 -17.96 -20.02 -43.58
C GLU A 83 -19.26 -20.79 -43.85
N ASN A 84 -19.20 -22.12 -43.83
CA ASN A 84 -20.36 -23.01 -43.94
C ASN A 84 -21.34 -22.95 -42.75
N THR A 85 -20.95 -22.38 -41.61
CA THR A 85 -21.78 -22.33 -40.39
C THR A 85 -22.73 -21.13 -40.35
N LYS A 86 -22.72 -20.24 -41.35
CA LYS A 86 -23.48 -18.96 -41.41
C LYS A 86 -23.25 -18.01 -40.22
N LYS A 87 -22.30 -18.32 -39.32
CA LYS A 87 -22.03 -17.51 -38.14
C LYS A 87 -21.17 -16.31 -38.51
N ASN A 88 -21.72 -15.11 -38.31
CA ASN A 88 -20.95 -13.87 -38.45
C ASN A 88 -20.08 -13.66 -37.20
N TRP A 89 -18.75 -13.71 -37.37
CA TRP A 89 -17.78 -13.47 -36.29
C TRP A 89 -17.54 -11.98 -35.99
N ASN A 90 -18.15 -11.07 -36.75
CA ASN A 90 -18.20 -9.64 -36.46
C ASN A 90 -19.38 -9.30 -35.52
N PHE A 91 -19.29 -9.70 -34.26
CA PHE A 91 -20.28 -9.36 -33.23
C PHE A 91 -19.67 -8.47 -32.14
N PRO A 92 -20.50 -7.69 -31.39
CA PRO A 92 -20.01 -6.65 -30.48
C PRO A 92 -18.92 -7.11 -29.50
N LYS A 93 -19.05 -8.29 -28.90
CA LYS A 93 -18.04 -8.82 -27.95
C LYS A 93 -16.70 -9.14 -28.61
N ASN A 94 -16.68 -9.52 -29.89
CA ASN A 94 -15.43 -9.74 -30.62
C ASN A 94 -14.83 -8.39 -31.05
N HIS A 95 -15.68 -7.47 -31.53
CA HIS A 95 -15.26 -6.13 -31.95
C HIS A 95 -14.70 -5.29 -30.79
N MET A 96 -15.26 -5.42 -29.59
CA MET A 96 -14.78 -4.73 -28.38
C MET A 96 -13.31 -5.05 -28.08
N ARG A 97 -12.82 -6.25 -28.44
CA ARG A 97 -11.42 -6.62 -28.24
C ARG A 97 -10.48 -5.90 -29.20
N ALA A 98 -10.95 -5.60 -30.41
CA ALA A 98 -10.16 -4.93 -31.44
C ALA A 98 -9.74 -3.52 -31.01
N HIS A 99 -10.59 -2.84 -30.23
CA HIS A 99 -10.35 -1.49 -29.72
C HIS A 99 -9.88 -1.48 -28.26
N ALA A 100 -9.70 -2.63 -27.62
CA ALA A 100 -9.50 -2.69 -26.17
C ALA A 100 -8.24 -1.93 -25.71
N PHE A 101 -7.14 -2.04 -26.46
CA PHE A 101 -5.89 -1.35 -26.11
C PHE A 101 -5.93 0.13 -26.50
N ASP A 102 -6.51 0.47 -27.65
CA ASP A 102 -6.73 1.86 -28.08
C ASP A 102 -7.64 2.60 -27.09
N ASP A 103 -8.68 1.92 -26.58
CA ASP A 103 -9.57 2.44 -25.54
C ASP A 103 -8.82 2.61 -24.21
N ILE A 104 -7.94 1.69 -23.83
CA ILE A 104 -7.12 1.84 -22.62
C ILE A 104 -6.16 3.05 -22.76
N GLU A 105 -5.57 3.25 -23.93
CA GLU A 105 -4.64 4.36 -24.19
C GLU A 105 -5.35 5.72 -24.26
N ALA A 106 -6.50 5.78 -24.95
CA ALA A 106 -7.26 7.02 -25.12
C ALA A 106 -8.13 7.39 -23.90
N LYS A 107 -8.66 6.39 -23.18
CA LYS A 107 -9.68 6.59 -22.13
C LYS A 107 -9.22 6.12 -20.75
N GLY A 108 -8.13 5.37 -20.64
CA GLY A 108 -7.63 4.79 -19.40
C GLY A 108 -8.23 3.42 -19.07
N VAL A 109 -7.85 2.86 -17.92
CA VAL A 109 -8.24 1.50 -17.51
C VAL A 109 -9.77 1.37 -17.39
N THR A 110 -10.32 0.28 -17.95
CA THR A 110 -11.77 -0.05 -17.94
C THR A 110 -12.42 -0.10 -16.56
N ARG A 111 -11.61 -0.24 -15.49
CA ARG A 111 -12.05 -0.13 -14.10
C ARG A 111 -12.78 1.19 -13.80
N ASN A 112 -12.39 2.28 -14.45
CA ASN A 112 -13.02 3.60 -14.28
C ASN A 112 -14.33 3.74 -15.05
N PHE A 113 -14.62 2.81 -15.97
CA PHE A 113 -15.85 2.77 -16.77
C PHE A 113 -16.88 1.77 -16.24
N SER A 114 -16.71 1.28 -15.00
CA SER A 114 -17.75 0.48 -14.38
C SER A 114 -18.94 1.37 -14.03
N THR A 115 -20.15 0.93 -14.38
CA THR A 115 -21.39 1.59 -13.95
C THR A 115 -21.72 1.31 -12.48
N LYS A 116 -20.90 0.51 -11.78
CA LYS A 116 -21.10 0.14 -10.38
C LYS A 116 -21.31 1.33 -9.42
N PRO A 117 -20.61 2.48 -9.55
CA PRO A 117 -20.87 3.64 -8.71
C PRO A 117 -22.31 4.14 -8.86
N ASN A 118 -22.81 4.19 -10.10
CA ASN A 118 -24.18 4.61 -10.40
C ASN A 118 -25.20 3.50 -10.07
N GLU A 119 -24.79 2.24 -10.14
CA GLU A 119 -25.65 1.11 -9.76
C GLU A 119 -25.93 1.10 -8.25
N LYS A 120 -24.92 1.44 -7.43
CA LYS A 120 -25.09 1.61 -5.98
C LYS A 120 -26.07 2.74 -5.65
N MET A 121 -26.12 3.80 -6.47
CA MET A 121 -27.07 4.91 -6.34
C MET A 121 -28.54 4.47 -6.55
N HIS A 122 -28.79 3.42 -7.33
CA HIS A 122 -30.16 2.95 -7.58
C HIS A 122 -30.86 2.41 -6.33
N GLY A 123 -30.13 1.83 -5.38
CA GLY A 123 -30.70 1.31 -4.13
C GLY A 123 -31.36 2.41 -3.29
N PRO A 124 -30.60 3.43 -2.86
CA PRO A 124 -31.13 4.57 -2.12
C PRO A 124 -32.22 5.33 -2.88
N LEU A 125 -32.04 5.56 -4.20
CA LEU A 125 -33.07 6.23 -5.00
C LEU A 125 -34.40 5.47 -5.02
N LYS A 126 -34.34 4.14 -5.13
CA LYS A 126 -35.53 3.28 -5.06
C LYS A 126 -36.18 3.37 -3.68
N GLU A 127 -35.39 3.39 -2.61
CA GLU A 127 -35.90 3.52 -1.25
C GLU A 127 -36.57 4.88 -1.00
N LYS A 128 -35.93 5.98 -1.42
CA LYS A 128 -36.50 7.34 -1.38
C LYS A 128 -37.82 7.39 -2.15
N TYR A 129 -37.82 6.89 -3.38
CA TYR A 129 -39.03 6.80 -4.20
C TYR A 129 -40.15 6.03 -3.48
N GLN A 130 -39.85 4.87 -2.90
CA GLN A 130 -40.86 3.99 -2.28
C GLN A 130 -41.38 4.47 -0.92
N ARG A 131 -40.51 5.05 -0.09
CA ARG A 131 -40.81 5.34 1.32
C ARG A 131 -41.05 6.83 1.60
N HIS A 132 -40.54 7.71 0.75
CA HIS A 132 -40.45 9.15 1.04
C HIS A 132 -41.06 10.05 -0.03
N THR A 133 -41.63 9.50 -1.12
CA THR A 133 -42.37 10.30 -2.12
C THR A 133 -43.84 9.95 -2.16
N ASN A 134 -44.64 10.85 -2.74
CA ASN A 134 -46.07 10.62 -3.01
C ASN A 134 -46.35 10.01 -4.40
N PHE A 135 -45.31 9.48 -5.08
CA PHE A 135 -45.37 8.89 -6.43
C PHE A 135 -45.82 9.84 -7.56
N LYS A 136 -45.83 11.16 -7.34
CA LYS A 136 -46.14 12.18 -8.35
C LYS A 136 -45.03 13.21 -8.39
N ASN A 137 -44.58 13.64 -9.57
CA ASN A 137 -43.50 14.64 -9.70
C ASN A 137 -42.32 14.34 -8.77
N VAL A 138 -41.82 13.11 -8.85
CA VAL A 138 -40.92 12.53 -7.83
C VAL A 138 -39.49 13.05 -7.90
N ALA A 139 -39.07 13.65 -9.02
CA ALA A 139 -37.69 14.11 -9.21
C ALA A 139 -37.31 15.16 -8.16
N ASP A 140 -38.09 16.23 -8.03
CA ASP A 140 -37.83 17.32 -7.08
C ASP A 140 -37.89 16.82 -5.63
N GLN A 141 -38.87 15.96 -5.31
CA GLN A 141 -38.97 15.35 -3.98
C GLN A 141 -37.74 14.52 -3.62
N ILE A 142 -37.25 13.69 -4.55
CA ILE A 142 -36.05 12.88 -4.32
C ILE A 142 -34.82 13.75 -4.14
N LEU A 143 -34.69 14.84 -4.93
CA LEU A 143 -33.59 15.79 -4.79
C LEU A 143 -33.63 16.51 -3.45
N ASP A 144 -34.80 16.93 -2.98
CA ASP A 144 -34.97 17.55 -1.67
C ASP A 144 -34.59 16.59 -0.53
N ILE A 145 -35.00 15.32 -0.62
CA ILE A 145 -34.64 14.28 0.35
C ILE A 145 -33.13 14.03 0.35
N ASP A 146 -32.52 13.93 -0.84
CA ASP A 146 -31.06 13.75 -0.99
C ASP A 146 -30.28 14.92 -0.40
N HIS A 147 -30.75 16.15 -0.64
CA HIS A 147 -30.14 17.34 -0.07
C HIS A 147 -30.22 17.34 1.46
N LEU A 148 -31.37 17.00 2.03
CA LEU A 148 -31.56 16.93 3.48
C LEU A 148 -30.68 15.84 4.13
N GLU A 149 -30.59 14.67 3.51
CA GLU A 149 -29.70 13.59 3.96
C GLU A 149 -28.23 14.04 3.95
N LEU A 150 -27.78 14.72 2.88
CA LEU A 150 -26.43 15.25 2.80
C LEU A 150 -26.13 16.28 3.91
N VAL A 151 -27.08 17.18 4.18
CA VAL A 151 -26.95 18.17 5.26
C VAL A 151 -26.88 17.48 6.63
N LEU A 152 -27.71 16.46 6.85
CA LEU A 152 -27.67 15.66 8.08
C LEU A 152 -26.34 14.94 8.25
N GLU A 153 -25.85 14.24 7.22
CA GLU A 153 -24.55 13.57 7.24
C GLU A 153 -23.41 14.55 7.51
N PHE A 154 -23.45 15.75 6.91
CA PHE A 154 -22.46 16.79 7.15
C PHE A 154 -22.45 17.25 8.61
N ILE A 155 -23.64 17.49 9.19
CA ILE A 155 -23.77 17.86 10.61
C ILE A 155 -23.25 16.72 11.50
N HIS A 156 -23.63 15.48 11.23
CA HIS A 156 -23.15 14.30 11.95
C HIS A 156 -21.63 14.18 11.87
N CYS A 157 -21.03 14.35 10.70
CA CYS A 157 -19.58 14.32 10.52
C CYS A 157 -18.89 15.41 11.36
N ARG A 158 -19.45 16.63 11.41
CA ARG A 158 -18.91 17.69 12.28
C ARG A 158 -19.01 17.35 13.76
N ILE A 159 -20.13 16.76 14.20
CA ILE A 159 -20.30 16.29 15.58
C ILE A 159 -19.28 15.19 15.88
N THR A 160 -19.17 14.16 15.03
CA THR A 160 -18.21 13.07 15.19
C THR A 160 -16.77 13.56 15.22
N ASN A 161 -16.40 14.52 14.36
CA ASN A 161 -15.07 15.12 14.38
C ASN A 161 -14.79 15.88 15.68
N TYR A 162 -15.80 16.58 16.20
CA TYR A 162 -15.71 17.29 17.48
C TYR A 162 -15.63 16.31 18.67
N ASP A 163 -16.45 15.26 18.69
CA ASP A 163 -16.41 14.22 19.70
C ASP A 163 -15.08 13.47 19.68
N THR A 164 -14.52 13.22 18.49
CA THR A 164 -13.18 12.65 18.32
C THR A 164 -12.10 13.60 18.84
N TYR A 165 -12.23 14.90 18.56
CA TYR A 165 -11.32 15.92 19.07
C TYR A 165 -11.35 15.97 20.60
N ILE A 166 -12.54 16.00 21.22
CA ILE A 166 -12.70 15.97 22.69
C ILE A 166 -12.19 14.67 23.29
N SER A 167 -12.51 13.52 22.69
CA SER A 167 -12.04 12.21 23.16
C SER A 167 -10.52 12.10 23.06
N ASN A 168 -9.92 12.73 22.05
CA ASN A 168 -8.48 12.83 21.94
C ASN A 168 -7.89 13.80 22.96
N GLU A 169 -8.54 14.94 23.29
CA GLU A 169 -8.12 15.80 24.41
C GLU A 169 -8.14 15.08 25.77
N GLU A 170 -9.05 14.14 26.00
CA GLU A 170 -9.06 13.29 27.21
C GLU A 170 -8.00 12.16 27.17
N ILE A 171 -7.48 11.80 25.98
CA ILE A 171 -6.44 10.77 25.78
C ILE A 171 -5.04 11.38 25.62
N ILE A 172 -4.91 12.71 25.41
CA ILE A 172 -3.63 13.42 25.43
C ILE A 172 -3.17 13.57 26.90
N GLY A 173 -2.80 12.43 27.49
CA GLY A 173 -1.59 12.40 28.29
C GLY A 173 -0.41 12.62 27.35
N ASP A 174 -0.01 13.88 27.20
CA ASP A 174 1.35 14.32 26.86
C ASP A 174 2.09 13.43 25.83
N ASP A 175 1.59 13.38 24.58
CA ASP A 175 2.34 12.83 23.44
C ASP A 175 2.43 13.82 22.27
N ASP A 176 2.44 15.12 22.58
CA ASP A 176 3.10 16.12 21.72
C ASP A 176 4.63 16.05 21.96
N THR A 177 5.19 14.84 21.89
CA THR A 177 6.66 14.74 21.80
C THR A 177 7.07 15.20 20.40
N GLU A 178 7.80 16.32 20.36
CA GLU A 178 8.49 16.91 19.22
C GLU A 178 8.83 15.86 18.13
N GLN A 179 7.97 15.74 17.12
CA GLN A 179 8.22 14.89 15.96
C GLN A 179 9.31 15.56 15.12
N GLU A 180 10.50 14.96 15.10
CA GLU A 180 11.57 15.42 14.22
C GLU A 180 11.27 14.99 12.78
N ASP A 181 10.85 15.96 11.97
CA ASP A 181 10.56 15.80 10.55
C ASP A 181 11.83 15.96 9.72
N PHE A 182 12.31 14.86 9.13
CA PHE A 182 13.43 14.84 8.18
C PHE A 182 12.90 14.63 6.75
N PHE A 183 12.38 15.72 6.15
CA PHE A 183 11.85 15.76 4.78
C PHE A 183 10.69 14.76 4.55
N HIS A 184 10.99 13.54 4.13
CA HIS A 184 10.01 12.49 3.86
C HIS A 184 9.99 11.39 4.94
N VAL A 185 10.88 11.48 5.92
CA VAL A 185 11.00 10.55 7.05
C VAL A 185 10.56 11.25 8.32
N LYS A 186 9.68 10.61 9.10
CA LYS A 186 9.28 11.06 10.43
C LYS A 186 9.66 9.99 11.45
N LEU A 187 10.26 10.43 12.55
CA LEU A 187 10.59 9.56 13.67
C LEU A 187 9.53 9.68 14.75
N GLY A 188 9.21 8.58 15.44
CA GLY A 188 8.31 8.59 16.58
C GLY A 188 8.61 7.47 17.57
N SER A 189 7.74 7.33 18.57
CA SER A 189 7.98 6.45 19.73
C SER A 189 9.35 6.70 20.35
N LYS A 190 9.61 7.96 20.69
CA LYS A 190 10.86 8.42 21.33
C LYS A 190 11.03 7.70 22.66
N THR A 191 12.22 7.17 22.91
CA THR A 191 12.52 6.57 24.22
C THR A 191 12.58 7.67 25.28
N LYS A 192 11.85 7.49 26.40
CA LYS A 192 11.70 8.50 27.47
C LYS A 192 13.03 9.01 28.04
N HIS A 193 14.04 8.14 28.09
CA HIS A 193 15.35 8.48 28.60
C HIS A 193 16.42 8.16 27.53
N PRO A 194 17.29 9.13 27.19
CA PRO A 194 18.48 8.86 26.39
C PRO A 194 19.30 7.73 27.03
N LEU A 195 19.88 6.89 26.18
CA LEU A 195 20.76 5.80 26.61
C LEU A 195 22.19 6.21 26.32
N THR A 196 23.14 5.77 27.15
CA THR A 196 24.54 5.89 26.77
C THR A 196 24.87 4.88 25.66
N LEU A 197 25.83 5.20 24.80
CA LEU A 197 26.29 4.26 23.77
C LEU A 197 26.79 2.94 24.38
N GLU A 198 27.39 2.99 25.56
CA GLU A 198 27.75 1.80 26.33
C GLU A 198 26.51 0.99 26.77
N ALA A 199 25.47 1.65 27.28
CA ALA A 199 24.23 0.97 27.66
C ALA A 199 23.54 0.29 26.46
N VAL A 200 23.63 0.87 25.27
CA VAL A 200 23.12 0.25 24.03
C VAL A 200 23.87 -1.05 23.70
N GLU A 201 25.21 -1.04 23.79
CA GLU A 201 26.03 -2.25 23.57
C GLU A 201 25.73 -3.34 24.62
N GLN A 202 25.52 -2.96 25.88
CA GLN A 202 25.21 -3.89 26.98
C GLN A 202 23.78 -4.45 26.90
N ARG A 203 22.81 -3.66 26.43
CA ARG A 203 21.41 -4.10 26.27
C ARG A 203 21.27 -5.20 25.22
N SER A 204 22.12 -5.17 24.20
CA SER A 204 22.02 -6.00 23.00
C SER A 204 23.24 -6.92 22.81
N ILE A 205 23.83 -7.45 23.90
CA ILE A 205 25.03 -8.33 23.85
C ILE A 205 24.80 -9.57 22.96
N THR A 206 23.56 -10.05 22.90
CA THR A 206 23.18 -11.22 22.10
C THR A 206 23.06 -10.92 20.60
N ASP A 207 22.90 -9.65 20.22
CA ASP A 207 22.72 -9.22 18.85
C ASP A 207 24.05 -8.75 18.24
N LYS A 208 24.50 -9.46 17.22
CA LYS A 208 25.75 -9.18 16.50
C LYS A 208 25.80 -7.77 15.90
N ALA A 209 24.65 -7.19 15.56
CA ALA A 209 24.56 -5.84 15.02
C ALA A 209 25.14 -4.81 16.01
N PHE A 210 24.89 -5.01 17.31
CA PHE A 210 25.27 -4.07 18.37
C PHE A 210 26.65 -4.33 18.99
N ILE A 211 27.33 -5.41 18.61
CA ILE A 211 28.72 -5.63 19.04
C ILE A 211 29.61 -4.51 18.50
N ARG A 212 30.29 -3.79 19.40
CA ARG A 212 31.13 -2.63 19.11
C ARG A 212 30.36 -1.53 18.34
N PHE A 213 29.06 -1.39 18.58
CA PHE A 213 28.18 -0.41 17.95
C PHE A 213 28.80 1.00 17.91
N ARG A 214 29.35 1.48 19.03
CA ARG A 214 29.99 2.81 19.11
C ARG A 214 31.14 2.97 18.13
N ALA A 215 31.98 1.94 18.01
CA ALA A 215 33.11 1.97 17.07
C ALA A 215 32.62 1.97 15.62
N LYS A 216 31.64 1.13 15.30
CA LYS A 216 31.00 1.08 13.97
C LYS A 216 30.34 2.41 13.60
N LEU A 217 29.64 3.05 14.55
CA LEU A 217 28.99 4.35 14.36
C LEU A 217 30.01 5.47 14.07
N ASN A 218 31.10 5.53 14.84
CA ASN A 218 32.19 6.48 14.60
C ASN A 218 32.79 6.29 13.20
N GLU A 219 33.09 5.04 12.81
CA GLU A 219 33.64 4.73 11.48
C GLU A 219 32.67 5.14 10.37
N PHE A 220 31.39 4.79 10.52
CA PHE A 220 30.34 5.11 9.56
C PHE A 220 30.23 6.62 9.33
N LEU A 221 30.14 7.44 10.38
CA LEU A 221 29.98 8.88 10.24
C LEU A 221 31.21 9.53 9.61
N ASN A 222 32.42 9.13 10.02
CA ASN A 222 33.65 9.66 9.43
C ASN A 222 33.75 9.33 7.92
N ARG A 223 33.39 8.10 7.54
CA ARG A 223 33.33 7.69 6.13
C ARG A 223 32.24 8.46 5.38
N TYR A 224 31.06 8.65 5.96
CA TYR A 224 29.94 9.35 5.35
C TYR A 224 30.31 10.80 4.99
N PHE A 225 30.89 11.56 5.92
CA PHE A 225 31.32 12.95 5.64
C PHE A 225 32.37 13.02 4.53
N THR A 226 33.28 12.04 4.48
CA THR A 226 34.28 11.93 3.41
C THR A 226 33.63 11.68 2.05
N VAL A 227 32.68 10.74 1.97
CA VAL A 227 31.99 10.37 0.73
C VAL A 227 31.10 11.50 0.21
N VAL A 228 30.40 12.20 1.10
CA VAL A 228 29.49 13.31 0.73
C VAL A 228 30.26 14.61 0.45
N GLY A 229 31.58 14.64 0.68
CA GLY A 229 32.43 15.81 0.45
C GLY A 229 32.11 16.99 1.38
N LYS A 230 31.50 16.72 2.54
CA LYS A 230 31.18 17.73 3.55
C LYS A 230 32.27 17.78 4.62
N PRO A 231 32.62 18.97 5.14
CA PRO A 231 33.60 19.08 6.20
C PRO A 231 33.11 18.34 7.45
N LEU A 232 34.04 17.67 8.14
CA LEU A 232 33.76 17.04 9.43
C LEU A 232 33.28 18.10 10.44
N PRO A 233 32.33 17.77 11.33
CA PRO A 233 31.91 18.66 12.40
C PRO A 233 33.11 19.14 13.23
N GLY A 234 33.36 20.45 13.27
CA GLY A 234 34.52 21.03 13.98
C GLY A 234 35.89 20.68 13.40
N GLY A 235 35.95 20.15 12.16
CA GLY A 235 37.20 19.83 11.47
C GLY A 235 37.98 18.64 12.04
N LYS A 236 37.38 17.87 12.95
CA LYS A 236 38.01 16.71 13.61
C LYS A 236 37.23 15.44 13.32
N PRO A 237 37.88 14.26 13.34
CA PRO A 237 37.17 12.99 13.25
C PRO A 237 36.08 12.89 14.32
N VAL A 238 34.89 12.43 13.91
CA VAL A 238 33.78 12.17 14.82
C VAL A 238 34.20 11.04 15.77
N TRP A 239 34.15 11.33 17.06
CA TRP A 239 34.47 10.38 18.10
C TRP A 239 33.51 10.56 19.27
N PHE A 240 32.72 9.53 19.56
CA PHE A 240 31.84 9.51 20.73
C PHE A 240 32.49 8.77 21.92
N PRO A 241 32.51 9.38 23.12
CA PRO A 241 32.87 8.68 24.35
C PRO A 241 31.80 7.65 24.75
N PRO A 242 32.11 6.67 25.62
CA PRO A 242 31.15 5.64 26.04
C PRO A 242 29.90 6.20 26.73
N ASN A 243 30.05 7.30 27.46
CA ASN A 243 28.97 8.00 28.16
C ASN A 243 28.19 8.98 27.27
N ALA A 244 28.49 9.06 25.96
CA ALA A 244 27.69 9.87 25.05
C ALA A 244 26.26 9.34 25.00
N GLU A 245 25.31 10.25 25.12
CA GLU A 245 23.89 9.94 25.09
C GLU A 245 23.39 9.85 23.64
N ILE A 246 22.55 8.86 23.38
CA ILE A 246 21.82 8.66 22.14
C ILE A 246 20.34 8.47 22.46
N THR A 247 19.48 9.08 21.65
CA THR A 247 18.04 8.89 21.74
C THR A 247 17.58 7.89 20.70
N GLU A 248 17.02 6.77 21.17
CA GLU A 248 16.42 5.75 20.31
C GLU A 248 14.96 6.10 20.00
N TYR A 249 14.62 6.08 18.71
CA TYR A 249 13.26 6.16 18.21
C TYR A 249 12.84 4.77 17.71
N LYS A 250 11.67 4.30 18.15
CA LYS A 250 11.19 2.93 17.88
C LYS A 250 10.14 2.87 16.78
N TYR A 251 9.93 3.98 16.08
CA TYR A 251 9.01 4.07 14.97
C TYR A 251 9.57 5.01 13.89
N ILE A 252 9.48 4.58 12.65
CA ILE A 252 9.85 5.36 11.47
C ILE A 252 8.66 5.33 10.51
N LYS A 253 8.26 6.52 10.04
CA LYS A 253 7.26 6.72 8.99
C LYS A 253 7.95 7.31 7.77
N VAL A 254 7.94 6.61 6.64
CA VAL A 254 8.61 7.04 5.41
C VAL A 254 7.57 7.28 4.34
N ASN A 255 7.41 8.53 3.91
CA ASN A 255 6.59 8.87 2.76
C ASN A 255 7.40 8.70 1.48
N PHE A 256 6.89 7.95 0.51
CA PHE A 256 7.55 7.83 -0.79
C PHE A 256 6.55 7.99 -1.91
N LYS A 257 7.03 8.44 -3.07
CA LYS A 257 6.24 8.49 -4.29
C LYS A 257 6.46 7.22 -5.06
N SER A 258 5.39 6.46 -5.28
CA SER A 258 5.46 5.28 -6.15
C SER A 258 5.77 5.71 -7.58
N VAL A 259 6.72 5.04 -8.21
CA VAL A 259 7.07 5.26 -9.62
C VAL A 259 6.06 4.61 -10.57
N VAL A 260 5.15 3.78 -10.05
CA VAL A 260 4.20 3.00 -10.83
C VAL A 260 2.94 3.81 -11.13
N ASP A 261 2.39 4.48 -10.12
CA ASP A 261 1.13 5.22 -10.19
C ASP A 261 1.28 6.70 -9.79
N TRP A 262 2.49 7.14 -9.43
CA TRP A 262 2.80 8.51 -9.01
C TRP A 262 2.04 8.98 -7.76
N CYS A 263 1.39 8.07 -7.05
CA CYS A 263 0.74 8.33 -5.78
C CYS A 263 1.77 8.37 -4.65
N GLN A 264 1.47 9.14 -3.61
CA GLN A 264 2.24 9.12 -2.37
C GLN A 264 1.75 7.98 -1.49
N TYR A 265 2.68 7.14 -1.06
CA TYR A 265 2.46 6.07 -0.09
C TYR A 265 3.31 6.30 1.15
N THR A 266 3.02 5.53 2.18
CA THR A 266 3.68 5.65 3.48
C THR A 266 4.03 4.26 4.01
N ASP A 267 5.32 4.03 4.20
CA ASP A 267 5.82 2.87 4.94
C ASP A 267 5.89 3.20 6.42
N HIS A 268 5.48 2.24 7.22
CA HIS A 268 5.47 2.33 8.67
C HIS A 268 6.30 1.19 9.25
N LEU A 269 7.35 1.53 9.98
CA LEU A 269 8.30 0.59 10.56
C LEU A 269 8.35 0.77 12.07
N TRP A 270 8.00 -0.28 12.79
CA TRP A 270 8.05 -0.33 14.24
C TRP A 270 9.14 -1.29 14.71
N CYS A 271 9.86 -0.89 15.76
CA CYS A 271 10.89 -1.70 16.41
C CYS A 271 10.37 -2.38 17.68
N ASN A 272 9.06 -2.36 17.95
CA ASN A 272 8.49 -3.03 19.10
C ASN A 272 8.26 -4.52 18.79
N PRO A 273 8.94 -5.46 19.48
CA PRO A 273 8.81 -6.88 19.21
C PRO A 273 7.43 -7.44 19.55
N ASN A 274 6.62 -6.73 20.35
CA ASN A 274 5.29 -7.17 20.76
C ASN A 274 4.22 -6.11 20.44
N PHE A 275 3.28 -6.47 19.58
CA PHE A 275 2.13 -5.63 19.21
C PHE A 275 0.84 -6.34 19.62
N HIS A 276 0.14 -5.78 20.62
CA HIS A 276 -1.09 -6.34 21.21
C HIS A 276 -0.99 -7.82 21.61
N GLY A 277 0.13 -8.23 22.21
CA GLY A 277 0.33 -9.61 22.68
C GLY A 277 0.82 -10.58 21.61
N CYS A 278 1.10 -10.11 20.39
CA CYS A 278 1.64 -10.93 19.31
C CYS A 278 3.02 -10.44 18.88
N SER A 279 3.90 -11.38 18.50
CA SER A 279 5.20 -11.02 17.93
C SER A 279 5.01 -10.26 16.62
N ARG A 280 5.75 -9.18 16.44
CA ARG A 280 5.71 -8.34 15.24
C ARG A 280 7.07 -8.30 14.57
N TYR A 281 7.06 -8.55 13.27
CA TYR A 281 8.23 -8.43 12.40
C TYR A 281 7.83 -7.53 11.24
N ASP A 282 8.37 -6.30 11.24
CA ASP A 282 8.25 -5.42 10.08
C ASP A 282 9.42 -5.70 9.13
N CYS A 283 9.14 -5.78 7.84
CA CYS A 283 10.14 -6.06 6.82
C CYS A 283 10.42 -4.80 6.00
N VAL A 284 11.67 -4.64 5.56
CA VAL A 284 12.09 -3.56 4.66
C VAL A 284 12.76 -4.16 3.43
N LEU A 285 12.39 -3.63 2.26
CA LEU A 285 13.11 -3.90 1.02
C LEU A 285 14.14 -2.80 0.83
N ILE A 286 15.42 -3.15 0.91
CA ILE A 286 16.51 -2.19 0.77
C ILE A 286 17.28 -2.51 -0.51
N LYS A 287 17.33 -1.54 -1.43
CA LYS A 287 18.14 -1.64 -2.63
C LYS A 287 19.60 -1.31 -2.31
N THR A 288 20.46 -2.32 -2.23
CA THR A 288 21.90 -2.14 -2.03
C THR A 288 22.62 -2.03 -3.36
N GLN A 289 23.72 -1.27 -3.39
CA GLN A 289 24.56 -1.17 -4.59
C GLN A 289 25.67 -2.23 -4.65
N GLN A 290 26.06 -2.88 -3.52
CA GLN A 290 27.23 -3.79 -3.57
C GLN A 290 27.44 -4.85 -2.46
N GLN A 291 26.56 -5.06 -1.45
CA GLN A 291 26.64 -6.20 -0.49
C GLN A 291 25.44 -6.23 0.48
N ASP A 292 25.34 -7.30 1.28
CA ASP A 292 24.40 -7.44 2.42
C ASP A 292 24.63 -6.33 3.46
N ILE A 293 23.54 -5.77 4.01
CA ILE A 293 23.58 -4.66 4.98
C ILE A 293 23.91 -5.16 6.38
N PHE A 294 23.47 -6.37 6.72
CA PHE A 294 23.65 -6.99 8.02
C PHE A 294 24.46 -8.27 7.82
N GLY A 295 25.78 -8.17 8.01
CA GLY A 295 26.69 -9.32 8.11
C GLY A 295 26.72 -9.92 9.50
#